data_AF-A0A7S0U440-F1
#
_entry.id   AF-A0A7S0U440-F1
#
_cell.length_a   1.000
_cell.length_b   1.000
_cell.length_c   1.000
_cell.angle_alpha   90.00
_cell.angle_beta   90.00
_cell.angle_gamma   90.00
#
_symmetry.space_group_name_H-M   'P 1'
#
loop_
_entity.id
_entity.type
_entity.pdbx_description
1 polymer ?
#
loop_
_entity_poly.entity_id
_entity_poly.type
_entity_poly.pdbx_seq_one_letter_code
_entity_poly.pdbx_strand_id
1 'polypeptide(L)'
;QYWRIDYKQLLDTSRLRIHRMKESLQHAPTEKVTIYVCGECEDAEGNHPSWDEFEVQGMIDMDTMAFSCPMCSGELQPQAAEAGQSGEQDIHLRLQSQLERILQALNRTEDIVLP
;
A
#
# COMPACT_ATOMS: atom_id res chain seq x y z
N GLN A 1 18.53 -41.48 -4.17
CA GLN A 1 18.39 -40.26 -4.99
C GLN A 1 19.28 -39.20 -4.36
N TYR A 2 20.25 -38.63 -5.10
CA TYR A 2 21.15 -37.60 -4.57
C TYR A 2 20.66 -36.22 -4.99
N TRP A 3 20.48 -35.33 -4.01
CA TRP A 3 20.10 -33.95 -4.24
C TRP A 3 21.36 -33.09 -4.32
N ARG A 4 21.45 -32.24 -5.34
CA ARG A 4 22.50 -31.25 -5.50
C ARG A 4 21.88 -29.86 -5.51
N ILE A 5 22.59 -28.90 -4.92
CA ILE A 5 22.17 -27.50 -4.90
C ILE A 5 22.78 -26.84 -6.14
N ASP A 6 21.93 -26.28 -7.00
CA ASP A 6 22.36 -25.38 -8.07
C ASP A 6 22.47 -23.96 -7.51
N TYR A 7 23.69 -23.56 -7.17
CA TYR A 7 23.96 -22.25 -6.59
C TYR A 7 23.69 -21.11 -7.58
N LYS A 8 23.90 -21.33 -8.88
CA LYS A 8 23.63 -20.32 -9.91
C LYS A 8 22.13 -20.05 -10.00
N GLN A 9 21.34 -21.11 -10.13
CA GLN A 9 19.88 -21.00 -10.18
C GLN A 9 19.31 -20.39 -8.89
N LEU A 10 19.86 -20.75 -7.73
CA LEU A 10 19.45 -20.18 -6.45
C LEU A 10 19.72 -18.67 -6.36
N LEU A 11 20.89 -18.21 -6.82
CA LEU A 11 21.23 -16.78 -6.83
C LEU A 11 20.36 -15.99 -7.81
N ASP A 12 20.19 -16.49 -9.03
CA ASP A 12 19.40 -15.82 -10.07
C ASP A 12 17.92 -15.69 -9.64
N THR A 13 17.34 -16.77 -9.10
CA THR A 13 15.96 -16.75 -8.61
C THR A 13 15.76 -15.84 -7.40
N SER A 14 16.74 -15.80 -6.48
CA SER A 14 16.69 -14.91 -5.31
C SER A 14 16.72 -13.44 -5.72
N ARG A 15 17.59 -13.07 -6.67
CA ARG A 15 17.67 -11.70 -7.20
C ARG A 15 16.38 -11.26 -7.88
N LEU A 16 15.84 -12.12 -8.75
CA LEU A 16 14.59 -11.82 -9.45
C LEU A 16 13.44 -11.61 -8.47
N ARG A 17 13.34 -12.43 -7.42
CA ARG A 17 12.31 -12.28 -6.38
C ARG A 17 12.48 -10.97 -5.61
N ILE A 18 13.68 -10.64 -5.18
CA ILE A 18 13.96 -9.38 -4.47
C ILE A 18 13.63 -8.17 -5.35
N HIS A 19 13.99 -8.23 -6.63
CA HIS A 19 13.68 -7.16 -7.58
C HIS A 19 12.17 -6.95 -7.70
N ARG A 20 11.39 -8.02 -7.89
CA ARG A 20 9.92 -7.94 -7.95
C ARG A 20 9.30 -7.44 -6.64
N MET A 21 9.85 -7.84 -5.49
CA MET A 21 9.39 -7.32 -4.19
C MET A 21 9.64 -5.82 -4.07
N LYS A 22 10.80 -5.33 -4.54
CA LYS A 22 11.10 -3.90 -4.59
C LYS A 22 10.16 -3.15 -5.52
N GLU A 23 9.90 -3.68 -6.71
CA GLU A 23 8.94 -3.09 -7.65
C GLU A 23 7.54 -3.03 -7.05
N SER A 24 7.06 -4.11 -6.42
CA SER A 24 5.73 -4.11 -5.78
C SER A 24 5.60 -3.09 -4.65
N LEU A 25 6.69 -2.83 -3.92
CA LEU A 25 6.72 -1.82 -2.86
C LEU A 25 6.74 -0.39 -3.42
N GLN A 26 7.44 -0.17 -4.53
CA GLN A 26 7.48 1.15 -5.20
C GLN A 26 6.15 1.50 -5.89
N HIS A 27 5.39 0.49 -6.33
CA HIS A 27 4.07 0.66 -6.95
C HIS A 27 2.92 0.53 -5.94
N ALA A 28 3.21 0.31 -4.65
CA ALA A 28 2.20 0.46 -3.61
C ALA A 28 1.78 1.93 -3.59
N PRO A 29 0.48 2.24 -3.74
CA PRO A 29 0.02 3.61 -3.93
C PRO A 29 0.42 4.45 -2.71
N THR A 30 1.32 5.41 -2.94
CA THR A 30 1.64 6.50 -2.01
C THR A 30 0.62 7.63 -2.10
N GLU A 31 -0.35 7.53 -3.01
CA GLU A 31 -1.42 8.50 -3.15
C GLU A 31 -2.32 8.41 -1.93
N LYS A 32 -2.29 9.50 -1.15
CA LYS A 32 -3.25 9.76 -0.10
C LYS A 32 -4.62 9.89 -0.77
N VAL A 33 -5.34 8.78 -0.89
CA VAL A 33 -6.73 8.84 -1.31
C VAL A 33 -7.49 9.50 -0.15
N THR A 34 -7.93 10.74 -0.36
CA THR A 34 -8.80 11.42 0.59
C THR A 34 -10.13 10.69 0.58
N ILE A 35 -10.44 10.00 1.68
CA ILE A 35 -11.72 9.30 1.84
C ILE A 35 -12.69 10.27 2.52
N TYR A 36 -13.91 10.36 2.00
CA TYR A 36 -15.01 11.13 2.58
C TYR A 36 -16.01 10.19 3.24
N VAL A 37 -16.57 10.59 4.39
CA VAL A 37 -17.52 9.78 5.16
C VAL A 37 -18.73 10.61 5.57
N CYS A 38 -19.91 9.96 5.55
CA CYS A 38 -21.15 10.54 6.07
C CYS A 38 -21.24 10.31 7.58
N GLY A 39 -21.23 11.38 8.39
CA GLY A 39 -21.38 11.26 9.85
C GLY A 39 -22.81 11.00 10.34
N GLU A 40 -23.80 11.08 9.45
CA GLU A 40 -25.23 10.94 9.78
C GLU A 40 -25.83 9.58 9.38
N CYS A 41 -25.11 8.83 8.53
CA CYS A 41 -25.57 7.59 7.94
C CYS A 41 -24.82 6.42 8.54
N GLU A 42 -25.51 5.36 8.93
CA GLU A 42 -24.89 4.08 9.29
C GLU A 42 -25.53 2.96 8.46
N ASP A 43 -24.72 2.00 8.02
CA ASP A 43 -25.21 0.76 7.43
C ASP A 43 -25.83 -0.15 8.51
N ALA A 44 -26.39 -1.29 8.09
CA ALA A 44 -27.03 -2.23 9.01
C ALA A 44 -26.04 -2.86 10.03
N GLU A 45 -24.74 -2.69 9.81
CA GLU A 45 -23.64 -3.20 10.65
C GLU A 45 -23.04 -2.08 11.52
N GLY A 46 -23.55 -0.85 11.44
CA GLY A 46 -23.11 0.31 12.22
C GLY A 46 -21.91 1.04 11.62
N ASN A 47 -21.57 0.83 10.35
CA ASN A 47 -20.47 1.52 9.69
C ASN A 47 -20.97 2.74 8.90
N HIS A 48 -20.21 3.82 8.93
CA HIS A 48 -20.46 4.98 8.07
C HIS A 48 -20.03 4.68 6.63
N PRO A 49 -20.90 4.95 5.63
CA PRO A 49 -20.55 4.81 4.23
C PRO A 49 -19.45 5.81 3.86
N SER A 50 -18.53 5.35 3.02
CA SER A 50 -17.34 6.09 2.60
C SER A 50 -17.21 6.13 1.08
N TRP A 51 -16.60 7.21 0.59
CA TRP A 51 -16.39 7.48 -0.83
C TRP A 51 -15.01 8.04 -1.07
N ASP A 52 -14.45 7.80 -2.26
CA ASP A 52 -13.20 8.44 -2.67
C ASP A 52 -13.41 9.85 -3.22
N GLU A 53 -12.31 10.58 -3.43
CA GLU A 53 -12.33 11.96 -3.94
C GLU A 53 -12.98 12.08 -5.32
N PHE A 54 -12.88 11.05 -6.17
CA PHE A 54 -13.47 11.06 -7.51
C PHE A 54 -14.97 10.82 -7.45
N GLU A 55 -15.43 9.93 -6.58
CA GLU A 55 -16.83 9.62 -6.36
C GLU A 55 -17.60 10.84 -5.83
N VAL A 56 -17.02 11.60 -4.89
CA VAL A 56 -17.70 12.78 -4.32
C VAL A 56 -17.76 13.99 -5.25
N GLN A 57 -16.93 14.07 -6.30
CA GLN A 57 -16.98 15.18 -7.27
C GLN A 57 -18.36 15.33 -7.94
N GLY A 58 -19.09 14.22 -8.10
CA GLY A 58 -20.46 14.23 -8.63
C GLY A 58 -21.54 14.54 -7.58
N MET A 59 -21.17 14.71 -6.32
CA MET A 59 -22.08 14.82 -5.17
C MET A 59 -22.08 16.22 -4.54
N ILE A 60 -21.60 17.23 -5.27
CA ILE A 60 -21.56 18.61 -4.78
C ILE A 60 -22.98 19.17 -4.71
N ASP A 61 -23.36 19.63 -3.53
CA ASP A 61 -24.55 20.46 -3.36
C ASP A 61 -24.23 21.90 -3.80
N MET A 62 -25.00 22.40 -4.77
CA MET A 62 -24.78 23.71 -5.38
C MET A 62 -25.18 24.87 -4.45
N ASP A 63 -26.02 24.60 -3.44
CA ASP A 63 -26.48 25.62 -2.50
C ASP A 63 -25.46 25.86 -1.38
N THR A 64 -24.82 24.80 -0.91
CA THR A 64 -23.84 24.82 0.20
C THR A 64 -22.39 24.77 -0.27
N MET A 65 -22.14 24.40 -1.54
CA MET A 65 -20.83 24.06 -2.11
C MET A 65 -20.09 22.95 -1.34
N ALA A 66 -20.82 22.13 -0.59
CA ALA A 66 -20.29 21.00 0.15
C ALA A 66 -20.56 19.67 -0.57
N PHE A 67 -19.79 18.64 -0.25
CA PHE A 67 -20.10 17.28 -0.71
C PHE A 67 -21.27 16.74 0.10
N SER A 68 -22.31 16.29 -0.58
CA SER A 68 -23.55 15.81 0.03
C SER A 68 -23.67 14.29 -0.06
N CYS A 69 -24.12 13.66 1.01
CA CYS A 69 -24.36 12.23 1.02
C CYS A 69 -25.58 11.89 0.15
N PRO A 70 -25.48 10.93 -0.78
CA PRO A 70 -26.61 10.55 -1.64
C PRO A 70 -27.75 9.88 -0.89
N MET A 71 -27.54 9.43 0.35
CA MET A 71 -28.55 8.74 1.16
C MET A 71 -29.29 9.65 2.13
N CYS A 72 -28.58 10.53 2.86
CA CYS A 72 -29.20 11.41 3.86
C CYS A 72 -29.15 12.90 3.52
N SER A 73 -28.48 13.29 2.42
CA SER A 73 -28.20 14.69 2.05
C SER A 73 -27.33 15.46 3.06
N GLY A 74 -26.78 14.79 4.06
CA GLY A 74 -25.84 15.36 5.03
C GLY A 74 -24.47 15.62 4.43
N GLU A 75 -23.70 16.49 5.07
CA GLU A 75 -22.36 16.86 4.61
C GLU A 75 -21.35 15.72 4.79
N LEU A 76 -20.60 15.40 3.72
CA LEU A 76 -19.51 14.44 3.77
C LEU A 76 -18.25 15.11 4.30
N GLN A 77 -17.62 14.48 5.30
CA GLN A 77 -16.40 14.99 5.92
C GLN A 77 -15.18 14.18 5.47
N PRO A 78 -14.04 14.82 5.18
CA PRO A 78 -12.81 14.11 4.88
C PRO A 78 -12.37 13.35 6.14
N GLN A 79 -12.23 12.03 6.01
CA GLN A 79 -11.64 11.20 7.04
C GLN A 79 -10.16 11.55 7.17
N ALA A 80 -9.80 12.19 8.29
CA ALA A 80 -8.40 12.47 8.59
C ALA A 80 -7.64 11.13 8.57
N ALA A 81 -6.58 11.07 7.75
CA ALA A 81 -5.85 9.86 7.47
C ALA A 81 -4.91 9.43 8.62
N GLU A 82 -5.36 9.57 9.87
CA GLU A 82 -4.46 9.70 11.03
C GLU A 82 -4.26 8.43 11.87
N ALA A 83 -4.90 7.29 11.59
CA ALA A 83 -4.76 6.12 12.47
C ALA A 83 -4.01 4.90 11.87
N GLY A 84 -3.90 4.76 10.55
CA GLY A 84 -3.30 3.58 9.91
C GLY A 84 -1.86 3.76 9.39
N GLN A 85 -1.43 4.99 9.16
CA GLN A 85 -0.26 5.28 8.31
C GLN A 85 1.10 5.14 9.02
N SER A 86 1.16 5.32 10.34
CA SER A 86 2.43 5.16 11.08
C SER A 86 2.90 3.71 11.07
N GLY A 87 1.97 2.75 11.12
CA GLY A 87 2.27 1.31 11.08
C GLY A 87 2.74 0.85 9.69
N GLU A 88 2.04 1.22 8.62
CA GLU A 88 2.40 0.78 7.26
C GLU A 88 3.71 1.39 6.77
N GLN A 89 3.98 2.66 7.07
CA GLN A 89 5.28 3.27 6.74
C GLN A 89 6.41 2.63 7.54
N ASP A 90 6.21 2.32 8.83
CA ASP A 90 7.21 1.61 9.64
C ASP A 90 7.43 0.17 9.12
N ILE A 91 6.37 -0.54 8.71
CA ILE A 91 6.48 -1.87 8.08
C ILE A 91 7.26 -1.79 6.77
N HIS A 92 6.99 -0.79 5.93
CA HIS A 92 7.70 -0.58 4.67
C HIS A 92 9.19 -0.30 4.89
N LEU A 93 9.52 0.59 5.82
CA LEU A 93 10.91 0.91 6.19
C LEU A 93 11.64 -0.31 6.75
N ARG A 94 10.98 -1.10 7.61
CA ARG A 94 11.54 -2.34 8.15
C ARG A 94 11.79 -3.37 7.05
N LEU A 95 10.84 -3.58 6.16
CA LEU A 95 10.98 -4.52 5.04
C LEU A 95 12.11 -4.11 4.09
N GLN A 96 12.21 -2.82 3.79
CA GLN A 96 13.30 -2.27 2.97
C GLN A 96 14.67 -2.53 3.64
N SER A 97 14.80 -2.29 4.95
CA SER A 97 16.05 -2.54 5.68
C SER A 97 16.47 -4.01 5.68
N GLN A 98 15.51 -4.94 5.69
CA GLN A 98 15.77 -6.38 5.60
C GLN A 98 16.22 -6.78 4.19
N LEU A 99 15.57 -6.27 3.15
CA LEU A 99 15.93 -6.52 1.75
C LEU A 99 17.34 -5.99 1.42
N GLU A 100 17.71 -4.83 1.95
CA GLU A 100 19.05 -4.26 1.76
C GLU A 100 20.16 -5.17 2.32
N ARG A 101 19.95 -5.80 3.47
CA ARG A 101 20.91 -6.76 4.04
C ARG A 101 21.10 -7.98 3.15
N ILE A 102 20.00 -8.50 2.57
CA ILE A 102 20.05 -9.65 1.68
C ILE A 102 20.75 -9.28 0.37
N LEU A 103 20.47 -8.10 -0.19
CA LEU A 103 21.16 -7.59 -1.38
C LEU A 103 22.66 -7.42 -1.13
N GLN A 104 23.06 -6.87 0.02
CA GLN A 104 24.48 -6.77 0.36
C GLN A 104 25.16 -8.13 0.46
N ALA A 105 24.48 -9.14 1.02
CA ALA A 105 24.99 -10.50 1.07
C ALA A 105 25.14 -11.10 -0.35
N LEU A 106 24.15 -10.89 -1.23
CA LEU A 106 24.20 -11.35 -2.62
C LEU A 106 25.31 -10.65 -3.42
N ASN A 107 25.50 -9.35 -3.24
CA ASN A 107 26.56 -8.60 -3.92
C ASN A 107 27.95 -9.05 -3.47
N ARG A 108 28.15 -9.36 -2.17
CA ARG A 108 29.41 -9.95 -1.69
C ARG A 108 29.72 -11.32 -2.29
N THR A 109 28.69 -12.04 -2.76
CA THR A 109 28.85 -13.33 -3.43
C THR A 109 29.04 -13.22 -4.94
N GLU A 110 28.93 -12.01 -5.54
CA GLU A 110 29.16 -11.82 -6.99
C GLU A 110 30.61 -12.01 -7.40
N ASP A 111 31.55 -11.56 -6.56
CA ASP A 111 32.98 -11.67 -6.83
C ASP A 111 33.51 -13.09 -6.57
N ILE A 112 32.68 -13.95 -5.98
CA ILE A 112 33.01 -15.36 -5.75
C ILE A 112 32.59 -16.13 -7.00
N VAL A 113 33.51 -16.26 -7.95
CA VAL A 113 33.37 -17.21 -9.07
C VAL A 113 33.37 -18.61 -8.48
N LEU A 114 32.18 -19.15 -8.21
CA LEU A 114 32.01 -20.55 -7.84
C LEU A 114 32.36 -21.42 -9.07
N PRO A 115 33.27 -22.40 -8.94
CA PRO A 115 33.69 -23.27 -10.04
C PRO A 115 32.57 -24.18 -10.56
#